data_AF-T1DH61-F1
#
_entry.id   AF-T1DH61-F1
#
_cell.length_a   1.000
_cell.length_b   1.000
_cell.length_c   1.000
_cell.angle_alpha   90.00
_cell.angle_beta   90.00
_cell.angle_gamma   90.00
#
_symmetry.space_group_name_H-M   'P 1'
#
loop_
_entity.id
_entity.type
_entity.pdbx_description
1 polymer ?
#
loop_
_entity_poly.entity_id
_entity_poly.type
_entity_poly.pdbx_seq_one_letter_code
_entity_poly.pdbx_strand_id
1 'polypeptide(L)'
;HIKGQKSHAIVRQGLQILENLTHRGATGADPLAGDGAGILLQIPDAFLRRAVDPLGFALPEVGHYAVGMVFLPQDPQAREICETILERCAREEGAEVLGWRTVPTQNQGLGDSVKRVEPFIRQIFLARGATHGDQTVFERKLFVLRKRAEHEAAQKGYDRTRFYLPSLSSRTLIYKGMLLADQVGQYYTDLNDESLVSALALVHQRFYHQYFS
;
A
#
# COMPACT_ATOMS: atom_id res chain seq x y z
N HIS A 1 -12.27 -13.96 -16.10
CA HIS A 1 -11.53 -15.07 -15.45
C HIS A 1 -12.31 -15.56 -14.22
N ILE A 2 -13.15 -16.60 -14.35
CA ILE A 2 -13.96 -17.16 -13.22
C ILE A 2 -13.37 -18.52 -12.79
N LYS A 3 -12.06 -18.59 -12.53
CA LYS A 3 -11.40 -19.82 -12.02
C LYS A 3 -10.46 -19.58 -10.84
N GLY A 4 -10.39 -18.38 -10.28
CA GLY A 4 -9.53 -18.08 -9.12
C GLY A 4 -8.02 -18.28 -9.33
N GLN A 5 -7.58 -18.54 -10.57
CA GLN A 5 -6.17 -18.74 -10.90
C GLN A 5 -5.44 -17.40 -10.86
N LYS A 6 -4.39 -17.31 -10.03
CA LYS A 6 -3.54 -16.13 -9.94
C LYS A 6 -2.69 -16.02 -11.22
N SER A 7 -2.64 -14.83 -11.82
CA SER A 7 -1.70 -14.55 -12.89
C SER A 7 -1.29 -13.08 -12.91
N HIS A 8 -0.12 -12.80 -13.47
CA HIS A 8 0.31 -11.42 -13.69
C HIS A 8 -0.50 -10.75 -14.82
N ALA A 9 -1.10 -11.53 -15.73
CA ALA A 9 -1.98 -10.99 -16.75
C ALA A 9 -3.19 -10.26 -16.14
N ILE A 10 -3.70 -10.72 -14.98
CA ILE A 10 -4.78 -10.03 -14.26
C ILE A 10 -4.32 -8.67 -13.73
N VAL A 11 -3.08 -8.58 -13.22
CA VAL A 11 -2.48 -7.31 -12.76
C VAL A 11 -2.32 -6.35 -13.93
N ARG A 12 -1.73 -6.81 -15.03
CA ARG A 12 -1.56 -6.01 -16.26
C ARG A 12 -2.90 -5.53 -16.82
N GLN A 13 -3.94 -6.39 -16.82
CA GLN A 13 -5.29 -5.98 -17.24
C GLN A 13 -5.85 -4.88 -16.34
N GLY A 14 -5.62 -4.94 -15.02
CA GLY A 14 -5.98 -3.86 -14.10
C GLY A 14 -5.30 -2.54 -14.46
N LEU A 15 -3.98 -2.56 -14.69
CA LEU A 15 -3.23 -1.37 -15.12
C LEU A 15 -3.71 -0.83 -16.47
N GLN A 16 -4.00 -1.71 -17.43
CA GLN A 16 -4.55 -1.31 -18.72
C GLN A 16 -5.91 -0.62 -18.59
N ILE A 17 -6.76 -1.07 -17.66
CA ILE A 17 -8.04 -0.39 -17.36
C ILE A 17 -7.77 1.02 -16.84
N LEU A 18 -6.79 1.21 -15.95
CA LEU A 18 -6.42 2.55 -15.45
C LEU A 18 -5.95 3.46 -16.60
N GLU A 19 -5.08 2.99 -17.48
CA GLU A 19 -4.63 3.75 -18.66
C GLU A 19 -5.82 4.20 -19.54
N ASN A 20 -6.81 3.34 -19.71
CA ASN A 20 -8.01 3.65 -20.51
C ASN A 20 -8.97 4.64 -19.83
N LEU A 21 -8.84 4.88 -18.51
CA LEU A 21 -9.64 5.85 -17.77
C LEU A 21 -9.06 7.28 -17.83
N THR A 22 -7.79 7.43 -18.21
CA THR A 22 -7.06 8.71 -18.24
C THR A 22 -7.72 9.77 -19.13
N HIS A 23 -8.35 9.39 -20.24
CA HIS A 23 -9.06 10.34 -21.14
C HIS A 23 -10.26 11.06 -20.50
N ARG A 24 -10.69 10.63 -19.31
CA ARG A 24 -11.83 11.24 -18.61
C ARG A 24 -11.41 12.17 -17.47
N GLY A 25 -10.11 12.29 -17.20
CA GLY A 25 -9.43 13.21 -16.28
C GLY A 25 -9.72 14.68 -16.57
N ALA A 26 -10.38 15.41 -15.64
CA ALA A 26 -10.42 16.86 -15.74
C ALA A 26 -9.00 17.42 -15.50
N THR A 27 -8.41 18.07 -16.50
CA THR A 27 -7.10 18.71 -16.40
C THR A 27 -7.21 19.98 -15.55
N GLY A 28 -6.71 19.94 -14.31
CA GLY A 28 -6.57 21.11 -13.44
C GLY A 28 -5.38 21.99 -13.80
N ALA A 29 -5.01 22.93 -12.92
CA ALA A 29 -3.92 23.90 -13.12
C ALA A 29 -2.52 23.27 -13.26
N ASP A 30 -2.32 22.07 -12.73
CA ASP A 30 -1.14 21.22 -12.97
C ASP A 30 -1.63 19.95 -13.69
N PRO A 31 -1.35 19.78 -15.00
CA PRO A 31 -1.85 18.65 -15.77
C PRO A 31 -1.26 17.30 -15.31
N LEU A 32 -0.19 17.31 -14.52
CA LEU A 32 0.46 16.12 -13.96
C LEU A 32 0.02 15.85 -12.50
N ALA A 33 -0.86 16.67 -11.94
CA ALA A 33 -1.45 16.44 -10.63
C ALA A 33 -2.68 15.54 -10.74
N GLY A 34 -2.55 14.27 -10.37
CA GLY A 34 -3.68 13.36 -10.32
C GLY A 34 -4.45 13.43 -9.00
N ASP A 35 -5.78 13.41 -9.11
CA ASP A 35 -6.73 13.35 -7.96
C ASP A 35 -6.65 12.04 -7.16
N GLY A 36 -5.95 11.06 -7.73
CA GLY A 36 -5.56 9.82 -7.09
C GLY A 36 -6.08 8.59 -7.80
N ALA A 37 -5.19 7.62 -7.98
CA ALA A 37 -5.47 6.34 -8.60
C ALA A 37 -4.85 5.21 -7.79
N GLY A 38 -5.31 3.98 -8.03
CA GLY A 38 -4.71 2.82 -7.40
C GLY A 38 -5.32 1.50 -7.83
N ILE A 39 -4.64 0.44 -7.40
CA ILE A 39 -4.97 -0.96 -7.66
C ILE A 39 -4.93 -1.73 -6.35
N LEU A 40 -5.98 -2.52 -6.10
CA LEU A 40 -6.06 -3.50 -5.02
C LEU A 40 -5.86 -4.89 -5.63
N LEU A 41 -4.96 -5.64 -5.02
CA LEU A 41 -4.61 -7.01 -5.39
C LEU A 41 -4.85 -7.94 -4.21
N GLN A 42 -4.98 -9.24 -4.48
CA GLN A 42 -4.70 -10.24 -3.46
C GLN A 42 -3.22 -10.23 -3.14
N ILE A 43 -2.83 -10.70 -1.95
CA ILE A 43 -1.42 -10.81 -1.60
C ILE A 43 -0.65 -11.67 -2.63
N PRO A 44 0.36 -11.08 -3.30
CA PRO A 44 1.21 -11.77 -4.26
C PRO A 44 2.38 -12.46 -3.54
N ASP A 45 2.09 -13.57 -2.84
CA ASP A 45 3.02 -14.23 -1.90
C ASP A 45 4.41 -14.54 -2.50
N ALA A 46 4.47 -15.12 -3.70
CA ALA A 46 5.74 -15.47 -4.35
C ALA A 46 6.63 -14.25 -4.58
N PHE A 47 6.04 -13.13 -5.04
CA PHE A 47 6.73 -11.86 -5.18
C PHE A 47 7.22 -11.35 -3.82
N LEU A 48 6.36 -11.30 -2.80
CA LEU A 48 6.72 -10.76 -1.49
C LEU A 48 7.85 -11.55 -0.83
N ARG A 49 7.83 -12.89 -0.89
CA ARG A 49 8.92 -13.74 -0.37
C ARG A 49 10.25 -13.37 -1.00
N ARG A 50 10.32 -13.27 -2.33
CA ARG A 50 11.55 -12.86 -3.03
C ARG A 50 11.93 -11.42 -2.69
N ALA A 51 10.96 -10.53 -2.52
CA ALA A 51 11.20 -9.12 -2.25
C ALA A 51 11.73 -8.85 -0.83
N VAL A 52 11.46 -9.74 0.13
CA VAL A 52 11.97 -9.62 1.51
C VAL A 52 13.18 -10.51 1.80
N ASP A 53 13.49 -11.49 0.95
CA ASP A 53 14.65 -12.38 1.12
C ASP A 53 15.98 -11.61 1.32
N PRO A 54 16.30 -10.56 0.53
CA PRO A 54 17.51 -9.75 0.76
C PRO A 54 17.48 -8.94 2.07
N LEU A 55 16.33 -8.82 2.73
CA LEU A 55 16.15 -8.07 3.98
C LEU A 55 16.37 -8.95 5.22
N GLY A 56 16.60 -10.26 5.03
CA GLY A 56 17.01 -11.16 6.11
C GLY A 56 15.89 -11.71 6.99
N PHE A 57 14.63 -11.66 6.53
CA PHE A 57 13.50 -12.28 7.24
C PHE A 57 12.61 -13.12 6.32
N ALA A 58 12.01 -14.16 6.88
CA ALA A 58 11.13 -15.07 6.16
C ALA A 58 9.65 -14.79 6.45
N LEU A 59 8.79 -15.07 5.48
CA LEU A 59 7.34 -14.96 5.65
C LEU A 59 6.75 -16.32 6.10
N PRO A 60 5.88 -16.35 7.11
CA PRO A 60 5.02 -17.49 7.40
C PRO A 60 4.17 -17.92 6.20
N GLU A 61 3.42 -19.01 6.34
CA GLU A 61 2.45 -19.44 5.33
C GLU A 61 1.42 -18.34 4.99
N VAL A 62 0.89 -18.37 3.77
CA VAL A 62 -0.15 -17.42 3.34
C VAL A 62 -1.34 -17.47 4.29
N GLY A 63 -1.77 -16.29 4.77
CA GLY A 63 -2.82 -16.16 5.77
C GLY A 63 -2.34 -16.24 7.22
N HIS A 64 -1.07 -16.62 7.45
CA HIS A 64 -0.40 -16.53 8.75
C HIS A 64 0.56 -15.33 8.84
N TYR A 65 0.69 -14.55 7.76
CA TYR A 65 1.31 -13.23 7.79
C TYR A 65 0.41 -12.20 7.11
N ALA A 66 0.67 -10.94 7.44
CA ALA A 66 0.05 -9.77 6.85
C ALA A 66 1.10 -8.81 6.33
N VAL A 67 0.70 -8.01 5.35
CA VAL A 67 1.48 -6.88 4.84
C VAL A 67 0.67 -5.60 5.01
N GLY A 68 1.32 -4.58 5.56
CA GLY A 68 0.78 -3.23 5.63
C GLY A 68 1.47 -2.35 4.62
N MET A 69 0.73 -1.73 3.70
CA MET A 69 1.24 -0.59 2.95
C MET A 69 1.14 0.64 3.85
N VAL A 70 2.24 1.37 4.02
CA VAL A 70 2.34 2.49 4.97
C VAL A 70 2.94 3.70 4.26
N PHE A 71 2.21 4.81 4.32
CA PHE A 71 2.67 6.13 3.92
C PHE A 71 3.17 6.85 5.17
N LEU A 72 4.43 7.26 5.12
CA LEU A 72 5.16 7.85 6.22
C LEU A 72 5.67 9.24 5.85
N PRO A 73 6.01 10.07 6.85
CA PRO A 73 6.73 11.32 6.61
C PRO A 73 8.06 11.11 5.88
N GLN A 74 8.42 12.05 5.01
CA GLN A 74 9.74 12.08 4.36
C GLN A 74 10.88 12.29 5.36
N ASP A 75 10.65 13.13 6.36
CA ASP A 75 11.61 13.37 7.44
C ASP A 75 11.94 12.06 8.20
N PRO A 76 13.23 11.65 8.28
CA PRO A 76 13.62 10.38 8.90
C PRO A 76 13.23 10.25 10.38
N GLN A 77 13.29 11.33 11.16
CA GLN A 77 12.97 11.27 12.60
C GLN A 77 11.47 11.09 12.80
N ALA A 78 10.65 11.87 12.09
CA ALA A 78 9.20 11.72 12.07
C ALA A 78 8.76 10.33 11.58
N ARG A 79 9.46 9.79 10.59
CA ARG A 79 9.24 8.43 10.07
C ARG A 79 9.49 7.38 11.13
N GLU A 80 10.65 7.41 11.79
CA GLU A 80 11.00 6.47 12.86
C GLU A 80 9.99 6.49 14.00
N ILE A 81 9.48 7.67 14.37
CA ILE A 81 8.41 7.80 15.37
C ILE A 81 7.14 7.07 14.92
N CYS A 82 6.71 7.28 13.67
CA CYS A 82 5.51 6.63 13.13
C CYS A 82 5.67 5.11 13.03
N GLU A 83 6.84 4.64 12.60
CA GLU A 83 7.15 3.20 12.55
C GLU A 83 7.13 2.59 13.95
N THR A 84 7.74 3.26 14.94
CA THR A 84 7.75 2.82 16.35
C THR A 84 6.33 2.70 16.91
N ILE A 85 5.46 3.67 16.63
CA ILE A 85 4.05 3.63 17.04
C ILE A 85 3.37 2.40 16.44
N LEU A 86 3.54 2.17 15.14
CA LEU A 86 2.91 1.05 14.46
C LEU A 86 3.40 -0.30 14.98
N GLU A 87 4.71 -0.46 15.15
CA GLU A 87 5.29 -1.69 15.69
C GLU A 87 4.85 -1.95 17.13
N ARG A 88 4.79 -0.91 17.96
CA ARG A 88 4.30 -1.02 19.34
C ARG A 88 2.84 -1.47 19.36
N CYS A 89 1.99 -0.81 18.60
CA CYS A 89 0.59 -1.22 18.43
C CYS A 89 0.49 -2.67 17.94
N ALA A 90 1.34 -3.09 17.00
CA ALA A 90 1.35 -4.47 16.51
C ALA A 90 1.65 -5.48 17.61
N ARG A 91 2.70 -5.23 18.41
CA ARG A 91 3.06 -6.09 19.55
C ARG A 91 1.96 -6.12 20.62
N GLU A 92 1.35 -4.97 20.92
CA GLU A 92 0.26 -4.86 21.90
C GLU A 92 -1.01 -5.61 21.46
N GLU A 93 -1.28 -5.70 20.15
CA GLU A 93 -2.37 -6.51 19.59
C GLU A 93 -2.01 -8.00 19.42
N GLY A 94 -0.76 -8.38 19.76
CA GLY A 94 -0.24 -9.74 19.76
C GLY A 94 0.27 -10.23 18.40
N ALA A 95 0.54 -9.32 17.47
CA ALA A 95 1.22 -9.63 16.21
C ALA A 95 2.74 -9.50 16.38
N GLU A 96 3.49 -10.32 15.64
CA GLU A 96 4.95 -10.26 15.62
C GLU A 96 5.42 -9.43 14.41
N VAL A 97 6.30 -8.47 14.63
CA VAL A 97 6.88 -7.65 13.56
C VAL A 97 8.04 -8.43 12.94
N LEU A 98 7.90 -8.82 11.68
CA LEU A 98 8.93 -9.56 10.94
C LEU A 98 10.00 -8.64 10.35
N GLY A 99 9.57 -7.47 9.87
CA GLY A 99 10.47 -6.49 9.29
C GLY A 99 9.75 -5.51 8.37
N TRP A 100 10.56 -4.64 7.77
CA TRP A 100 10.12 -3.58 6.89
C TRP A 100 10.80 -3.65 5.54
N ARG A 101 10.06 -3.37 4.48
CA ARG A 101 10.56 -3.20 3.12
C ARG A 101 10.27 -1.79 2.64
N THR A 102 11.28 -1.08 2.13
CA THR A 102 11.04 0.15 1.38
C THR A 102 10.49 -0.19 0.00
N VAL A 103 9.36 0.42 -0.38
CA VAL A 103 8.74 0.14 -1.68
C VAL A 103 9.47 0.94 -2.77
N PRO A 104 9.94 0.30 -3.85
CA PRO A 104 10.61 1.01 -4.93
C PRO A 104 9.62 1.85 -5.74
N THR A 105 9.80 3.17 -5.72
CA THR A 105 8.95 4.14 -6.44
C THR A 105 9.75 4.94 -7.47
N GLN A 106 9.08 5.41 -8.52
CA GLN A 106 9.65 6.29 -9.54
C GLN A 106 8.80 7.55 -9.70
N ASN A 107 9.30 8.69 -9.20
CA ASN A 107 8.55 9.95 -9.19
C ASN A 107 8.87 10.90 -10.37
N GLN A 108 9.65 10.46 -11.36
CA GLN A 108 10.13 11.32 -12.46
C GLN A 108 8.98 12.00 -13.23
N GLY A 109 7.87 11.29 -13.45
CA GLY A 109 6.69 11.79 -14.18
C GLY A 109 5.67 12.57 -13.33
N LEU A 110 5.89 12.75 -12.02
CA LEU A 110 4.93 13.45 -11.16
C LEU A 110 5.05 14.96 -11.27
N GLY A 111 3.91 15.66 -11.20
CA GLY A 111 3.88 17.12 -11.07
C GLY A 111 4.53 17.59 -9.78
N ASP A 112 5.11 18.79 -9.78
CA ASP A 112 5.84 19.33 -8.61
C ASP A 112 4.94 19.49 -7.39
N SER A 113 3.65 19.77 -7.62
CA SER A 113 2.64 19.82 -6.56
C SER A 113 2.49 18.49 -5.83
N VAL A 114 2.51 17.38 -6.56
CA VAL A 114 2.43 16.01 -6.02
C VAL A 114 3.73 15.61 -5.34
N LYS A 115 4.88 15.91 -5.95
CA LYS A 115 6.21 15.60 -5.37
C LYS A 115 6.39 16.21 -3.98
N ARG A 116 5.86 17.42 -3.75
CA ARG A 116 5.93 18.09 -2.43
C ARG A 116 5.16 17.37 -1.32
N VAL A 117 4.14 16.60 -1.68
CA VAL A 117 3.30 15.84 -0.74
C VAL A 117 3.50 14.33 -0.87
N GLU A 118 4.51 13.89 -1.63
CA GLU A 118 4.84 12.48 -1.81
C GLU A 118 5.27 11.87 -0.46
N PRO A 119 4.62 10.79 0.01
CA PRO A 119 5.02 10.13 1.25
C PRO A 119 6.25 9.24 1.03
N PHE A 120 6.97 8.94 2.11
CA PHE A 120 7.91 7.83 2.11
C PHE A 120 7.14 6.52 2.25
N ILE A 121 7.24 5.62 1.27
CA ILE A 121 6.38 4.43 1.20
C ILE A 121 7.14 3.19 1.66
N ARG A 122 6.61 2.53 2.69
CA ARG A 122 7.14 1.26 3.19
C ARG A 122 6.05 0.21 3.36
N GLN A 123 6.48 -1.04 3.38
CA GLN A 123 5.67 -2.18 3.75
C GLN A 123 6.15 -2.72 5.11
N ILE A 124 5.23 -2.87 6.05
CA ILE A 124 5.47 -3.63 7.29
C ILE A 124 4.96 -5.07 7.11
N PHE A 125 5.74 -6.05 7.55
CA PHE A 125 5.35 -7.46 7.53
C PHE A 125 5.11 -7.94 8.96
N LEU A 126 3.93 -8.52 9.19
CA LEU A 126 3.51 -8.99 10.50
C LEU A 126 3.18 -10.47 10.44
N ALA A 127 3.76 -11.29 11.32
CA ALA A 127 3.25 -12.63 11.56
C ALA A 127 2.05 -12.57 12.51
N ARG A 128 1.14 -13.55 12.34
CA ARG A 128 -0.05 -13.69 13.20
C ARG A 128 0.32 -13.77 14.70
N GLY A 129 1.53 -14.23 15.02
CA GLY A 129 2.05 -14.32 16.38
C GLY A 129 1.15 -15.17 17.28
N ALA A 130 0.90 -14.69 18.50
CA ALA A 130 0.03 -15.35 19.48
C ALA A 130 -1.47 -15.22 19.18
N THR A 131 -1.85 -14.64 18.04
CA THR A 131 -3.26 -14.53 17.68
C THR A 131 -3.84 -15.90 17.35
N HIS A 132 -4.69 -16.39 18.25
CA HIS A 132 -5.49 -17.60 18.06
C HIS A 132 -6.68 -17.35 17.15
N GLY A 133 -7.12 -18.39 16.44
CA GLY A 133 -8.27 -18.35 15.55
C GLY A 133 -7.92 -18.40 14.07
N ASP A 134 -8.95 -18.30 13.24
CA ASP A 134 -8.82 -18.37 11.78
C ASP A 134 -8.27 -17.06 11.19
N GLN A 135 -8.06 -17.04 9.87
CA GLN A 135 -7.59 -15.84 9.17
C GLN A 135 -8.56 -14.65 9.33
N THR A 136 -9.86 -14.90 9.53
CA THR A 136 -10.85 -13.83 9.71
C THR A 136 -10.66 -13.12 11.05
N VAL A 137 -10.32 -13.85 12.12
CA VAL A 137 -9.92 -13.26 13.40
C VAL A 137 -8.66 -12.41 13.22
N PHE A 138 -7.69 -12.90 12.45
CA PHE A 138 -6.47 -12.14 12.17
C PHE A 138 -6.77 -10.83 11.42
N GLU A 139 -7.62 -10.84 10.38
CA GLU A 139 -8.06 -9.63 9.68
C GLU A 139 -8.73 -8.61 10.61
N ARG A 140 -9.57 -9.06 11.55
CA ARG A 140 -10.22 -8.18 12.52
C ARG A 140 -9.20 -7.50 13.44
N LYS A 141 -8.20 -8.25 13.91
CA LYS A 141 -7.11 -7.67 14.71
C LYS A 141 -6.28 -6.67 13.92
N LEU A 142 -5.94 -6.97 12.67
CA LEU A 142 -5.21 -6.05 11.79
C LEU A 142 -6.00 -4.74 11.56
N PHE A 143 -7.32 -4.83 11.43
CA PHE A 143 -8.18 -3.64 11.37
C PHE A 143 -8.10 -2.78 12.65
N VAL A 144 -8.19 -3.41 13.83
CA VAL A 144 -8.07 -2.71 15.12
C VAL A 144 -6.69 -2.09 15.27
N LEU A 145 -5.62 -2.85 15.01
CA LEU A 145 -4.23 -2.39 15.01
C LEU A 145 -4.05 -1.15 14.15
N ARG A 146 -4.53 -1.20 12.89
CA ARG A 146 -4.45 -0.07 11.97
C ARG A 146 -5.14 1.16 12.55
N LYS A 147 -6.36 1.01 13.11
CA LYS A 147 -7.11 2.13 13.67
C LYS A 147 -6.45 2.73 14.90
N ARG A 148 -5.90 1.88 15.77
CA ARG A 148 -5.16 2.29 16.95
C ARG A 148 -3.89 3.06 16.58
N ALA A 149 -3.09 2.53 15.65
CA ALA A 149 -1.88 3.20 15.17
C ALA A 149 -2.19 4.55 14.49
N GLU A 150 -3.20 4.61 13.60
CA GLU A 150 -3.66 5.86 12.97
C GLU A 150 -4.09 6.89 14.03
N HIS A 151 -4.80 6.46 15.07
CA HIS A 151 -5.28 7.34 16.14
C HIS A 151 -4.15 7.86 17.02
N GLU A 152 -3.24 6.99 17.45
CA GLU A 152 -2.11 7.38 18.29
C GLU A 152 -1.13 8.29 17.56
N ALA A 153 -0.84 8.01 16.29
CA ALA A 153 -0.03 8.89 15.44
C ALA A 153 -0.65 10.30 15.35
N ALA A 154 -1.97 10.38 15.18
CA ALA A 154 -2.68 11.66 15.15
C ALA A 154 -2.57 12.44 16.47
N GLN A 155 -2.62 11.78 17.62
CA GLN A 155 -2.41 12.41 18.93
C GLN A 155 -0.99 12.99 19.09
N LYS A 156 -0.01 12.46 18.33
CA LYS A 156 1.38 12.94 18.29
C LYS A 156 1.64 13.94 17.16
N GLY A 157 0.60 14.43 16.49
CA GLY A 157 0.71 15.43 15.41
C GLY A 157 0.96 14.85 14.01
N TYR A 158 0.87 13.53 13.85
CA TYR A 158 0.95 12.85 12.56
C TYR A 158 -0.45 12.45 12.10
N ASP A 159 -1.18 13.41 11.56
CA ASP A 159 -2.51 13.16 11.01
C ASP A 159 -2.46 12.24 9.77
N ARG A 160 -3.64 11.97 9.19
CA ARG A 160 -3.80 11.08 8.04
C ARG A 160 -3.13 11.56 6.75
N THR A 161 -2.67 12.81 6.68
CA THR A 161 -1.90 13.32 5.54
C THR A 161 -0.41 12.96 5.68
N ARG A 162 0.07 12.73 6.90
CA ARG A 162 1.47 12.42 7.22
C ARG A 162 1.71 10.94 7.53
N PHE A 163 0.73 10.28 8.13
CA PHE A 163 0.78 8.85 8.46
C PHE A 163 -0.54 8.17 8.09
N TYR A 164 -0.47 7.25 7.13
CA TYR A 164 -1.65 6.55 6.63
C TYR A 164 -1.30 5.16 6.16
N LEU A 165 -2.15 4.18 6.47
CA LEU A 165 -1.97 2.81 5.99
C LEU A 165 -2.98 2.52 4.89
N PRO A 166 -2.69 2.62 3.57
CA PRO A 166 -3.64 2.23 2.54
C PRO A 166 -4.31 0.87 2.79
N SER A 167 -3.51 -0.13 3.17
CA SER A 167 -3.95 -1.47 3.53
C SER A 167 -3.12 -2.03 4.67
N LEU A 168 -3.72 -2.89 5.49
CA LEU A 168 -3.02 -3.79 6.41
C LEU A 168 -3.86 -5.07 6.49
N SER A 169 -3.41 -6.13 5.83
CA SER A 169 -4.20 -7.34 5.62
C SER A 169 -3.30 -8.54 5.33
N SER A 170 -3.82 -9.74 5.63
CA SER A 170 -3.31 -11.06 5.24
C SER A 170 -3.97 -11.59 3.96
N ARG A 171 -4.85 -10.80 3.32
CA ARG A 171 -5.59 -11.17 2.11
C ARG A 171 -5.31 -10.25 0.93
N THR A 172 -5.21 -8.95 1.17
CA THR A 172 -5.12 -7.94 0.10
C THR A 172 -3.98 -6.95 0.33
N LEU A 173 -3.55 -6.32 -0.76
CA LEU A 173 -2.53 -5.27 -0.77
C LEU A 173 -2.97 -4.17 -1.75
N ILE A 174 -2.84 -2.91 -1.32
CA ILE A 174 -3.24 -1.75 -2.11
C ILE A 174 -2.02 -0.92 -2.50
N TYR A 175 -1.84 -0.71 -3.81
CA TYR A 175 -0.93 0.27 -4.38
C TYR A 175 -1.76 1.47 -4.84
N LYS A 176 -1.58 2.64 -4.23
CA LYS A 176 -2.34 3.86 -4.57
C LYS A 176 -1.51 5.11 -4.37
N GLY A 177 -1.93 6.24 -4.90
CA GLY A 177 -1.27 7.52 -4.65
C GLY A 177 -2.06 8.67 -5.27
N MET A 178 -1.57 9.89 -5.05
CA MET A 178 -2.00 11.09 -5.80
C MET A 178 -1.35 11.04 -7.19
N LEU A 179 -1.81 10.10 -8.02
CA LEU A 179 -1.27 9.75 -9.32
C LEU A 179 -2.37 9.89 -10.37
N LEU A 180 -1.98 10.21 -11.61
CA LEU A 180 -2.83 9.92 -12.76
C LEU A 180 -3.00 8.41 -12.91
N ALA A 181 -4.07 7.98 -13.57
CA ALA A 181 -4.40 6.56 -13.65
C ALA A 181 -3.33 5.76 -14.40
N ASP A 182 -2.82 6.29 -15.52
CA ASP A 182 -1.72 5.72 -16.31
C ASP A 182 -0.35 5.72 -15.58
N GLN A 183 -0.19 6.56 -14.55
CA GLN A 183 1.06 6.65 -13.79
C GLN A 183 1.21 5.54 -12.74
N VAL A 184 0.16 4.80 -12.38
CA VAL A 184 0.22 3.81 -11.28
C VAL A 184 1.29 2.74 -11.54
N GLY A 185 1.32 2.17 -12.75
CA GLY A 185 2.30 1.13 -13.12
C GLY A 185 3.72 1.66 -13.33
N GLN A 186 3.85 2.94 -13.68
CA GLN A 186 5.15 3.60 -13.84
C GLN A 186 5.76 3.95 -12.46
N TYR A 187 4.91 4.50 -11.58
CA TYR A 187 5.31 4.91 -10.24
C TYR A 187 5.70 3.71 -9.36
N TYR A 188 4.88 2.66 -9.34
CA TYR A 188 5.14 1.45 -8.54
C TYR A 188 5.76 0.34 -9.38
N THR A 189 7.09 0.30 -9.39
CA THR A 189 7.86 -0.67 -10.20
C THR A 189 7.56 -2.13 -9.86
N ASP A 190 7.16 -2.43 -8.62
CA ASP A 190 6.65 -3.74 -8.19
C ASP A 190 5.58 -4.30 -9.13
N LEU A 191 4.68 -3.44 -9.64
CA LEU A 191 3.54 -3.84 -10.45
C LEU A 191 3.91 -4.36 -11.84
N ASN A 192 5.17 -4.18 -12.25
CA ASN A 192 5.71 -4.69 -13.51
C ASN A 192 6.45 -6.02 -13.34
N ASP A 193 6.57 -6.54 -12.11
CA ASP A 193 7.22 -7.81 -11.84
C ASP A 193 6.30 -9.00 -12.15
N GLU A 194 6.72 -9.89 -13.04
CA GLU A 194 5.91 -11.01 -13.51
C GLU A 194 5.53 -12.01 -12.41
N SER A 195 6.27 -12.05 -11.30
CA SER A 195 5.90 -12.89 -10.16
C SER A 195 4.84 -12.26 -9.25
N LEU A 196 4.53 -10.97 -9.46
CA LEU A 196 3.44 -10.29 -8.79
C LEU A 196 2.13 -10.75 -9.44
N VAL A 197 1.61 -11.88 -8.95
CA VAL A 197 0.40 -12.52 -9.46
C VAL A 197 -0.78 -12.33 -8.51
N SER A 198 -1.96 -12.11 -9.08
CA SER A 198 -3.21 -12.01 -8.32
C SER A 198 -4.34 -12.69 -9.07
N ALA A 199 -5.34 -13.22 -8.37
CA ALA A 199 -6.58 -13.72 -9.01
C ALA A 199 -7.64 -12.61 -9.17
N LEU A 200 -7.40 -11.43 -8.59
CA LEU A 200 -8.27 -10.27 -8.64
C LEU A 200 -7.44 -8.99 -8.74
N ALA A 201 -7.84 -8.08 -9.62
CA ALA A 201 -7.37 -6.71 -9.64
C ALA A 201 -8.59 -5.78 -9.62
N LEU A 202 -8.70 -4.95 -8.58
CA LEU A 202 -9.71 -3.89 -8.52
C LEU A 202 -9.00 -2.56 -8.66
N VAL A 203 -9.40 -1.78 -9.65
CA VAL A 203 -8.80 -0.46 -9.92
C VAL A 203 -9.80 0.64 -9.68
N HIS A 204 -9.27 1.81 -9.29
CA HIS A 204 -10.07 3.00 -9.07
C HIS A 204 -9.25 4.23 -9.46
N GLN A 205 -9.94 5.19 -10.06
CA GLN A 205 -9.48 6.57 -10.23
C GLN A 205 -10.50 7.49 -9.56
N ARG A 206 -10.00 8.46 -8.81
CA ARG A 206 -10.82 9.49 -8.18
C ARG A 206 -10.95 10.70 -9.10
N PHE A 207 -12.09 11.38 -8.98
CA PHE A 207 -12.34 12.69 -9.57
C PHE A 207 -12.75 13.65 -8.46
N TYR A 208 -12.10 14.81 -8.37
CA TYR A 208 -12.55 15.91 -7.50
C TYR A 208 -12.84 17.16 -8.33
N HIS A 209 -14.00 17.79 -8.11
CA HIS A 209 -14.38 19.08 -8.71
C HIS A 209 -14.03 20.26 -7.80
N GLN A 210 -12.81 20.30 -7.23
CA GLN A 210 -12.39 21.46 -6.46
C GLN A 210 -11.23 22.17 -7.17
N TYR A 211 -11.60 23.20 -7.94
CA TYR A 211 -10.69 24.31 -8.22
C TYR A 211 -10.35 24.92 -6.87
N PHE A 212 -9.11 24.79 -6.41
CA PHE A 212 -8.60 25.65 -5.35
C PHE A 212 -8.51 27.06 -5.95
N SER A 213 -9.55 27.86 -5.71
CA SER A 213 -9.56 29.32 -5.88
C SER A 213 -8.98 29.99 -4.64
#